data_AF-A0A4R9WW59-F1
#
_entry.id   AF-A0A4R9WW59-F1
#
_cell.length_a   1.000
_cell.length_b   1.000
_cell.length_c   1.000
_cell.angle_alpha   90.00
_cell.angle_beta   90.00
_cell.angle_gamma   90.00
#
_symmetry.space_group_name_H-M   'P 1'
#
loop_
_entity.id
_entity.type
_entity.pdbx_description
1 polymer ?
#
loop_
_entity_poly.entity_id
_entity_poly.type
_entity_poly.pdbx_seq_one_letter_code
_entity_poly.pdbx_strand_id
1 'polypeptide(L)'
;FGLRYMGVAPKGVKYPNTGHHHLLIDVDLPPMDQEIPSDRNHLHFGAGETDARIELPPGKHTLQLILGDHNHVPFAPPVYSKKITITVQKD
;
A
#
# COMPACT_ATOMS: atom_id res chain seq x y z
N PHE A 1 9.79 -1.35 0.09
CA PHE A 1 9.08 -0.09 0.35
C PHE A 1 10.01 0.90 1.02
N GLY A 2 9.75 2.19 0.89
CA GLY A 2 10.51 3.24 1.58
C GLY A 2 9.55 4.22 2.22
N LEU A 3 9.75 4.52 3.51
CA LEU A 3 8.92 5.42 4.29
C LEU A 3 9.80 6.47 4.95
N ARG A 4 9.36 7.73 4.93
CA ARG A 4 10.03 8.86 5.59
C ARG A 4 9.03 9.56 6.50
N TYR A 5 9.51 10.07 7.63
CA TYR A 5 8.73 10.85 8.62
C TYR A 5 7.61 10.09 9.36
N MET A 6 7.36 8.82 9.03
CA MET A 6 6.39 7.92 9.67
C MET A 6 7.10 6.59 10.02
N GLY A 7 6.57 5.85 10.99
CA GLY A 7 7.01 4.48 11.28
C GLY A 7 6.05 3.42 10.72
N VAL A 8 6.48 2.16 10.80
CA VAL A 8 5.69 0.99 10.41
C VAL A 8 5.31 0.21 11.67
N ALA A 9 4.05 -0.17 11.81
CA ALA A 9 3.53 -1.00 12.88
C ALA A 9 2.50 -1.99 12.33
N PRO A 10 2.34 -3.18 12.94
CA PRO A 10 1.30 -4.12 12.54
C PRO A 10 -0.11 -3.52 12.69
N LYS A 11 -1.05 -4.00 11.87
CA LYS A 11 -2.47 -3.65 11.98
C LYS A 11 -3.01 -3.91 13.39
N GLY A 12 -3.97 -3.09 13.82
CA GLY A 12 -4.53 -3.15 15.16
C GLY A 12 -3.62 -2.63 16.28
N VAL A 13 -2.32 -2.43 16.02
CA VAL A 13 -1.40 -1.82 17.00
C VAL A 13 -1.48 -0.30 16.87
N LYS A 14 -2.15 0.34 17.82
CA LYS A 14 -2.20 1.80 17.89
C LYS A 14 -0.92 2.34 18.49
N TYR A 15 -0.03 2.85 17.65
CA TYR A 15 1.18 3.55 18.08
C TYR A 15 1.31 4.90 17.35
N PRO A 16 1.73 6.00 18.02
CA PRO A 16 1.78 7.32 17.41
C PRO A 16 2.60 7.34 16.12
N ASN A 17 2.06 8.00 15.08
CA ASN A 17 2.78 8.24 13.82
C ASN A 17 3.25 6.96 13.09
N THR A 18 2.47 5.88 13.21
CA THR A 18 2.78 4.59 12.56
C THR A 18 1.56 3.99 11.87
N GLY A 19 1.81 3.23 10.82
CA GLY A 19 0.80 2.49 10.07
C GLY A 19 1.40 1.30 9.36
N HIS A 20 0.72 0.78 8.35
CA HIS A 20 1.20 -0.34 7.54
C HIS A 20 0.90 -0.12 6.05
N HIS A 21 1.68 -0.80 5.21
CA HIS A 21 1.63 -0.59 3.77
C HIS A 21 0.45 -1.33 3.14
N HIS A 22 -0.11 -0.71 2.10
CA HIS A 22 -0.97 -1.35 1.12
C HIS A 22 -0.40 -1.08 -0.27
N LEU A 23 -0.38 -2.09 -1.14
CA LEU A 23 0.00 -1.95 -2.55
C LEU A 23 -1.24 -2.02 -3.43
N LEU A 24 -1.48 -0.92 -4.14
CA LEU A 24 -2.49 -0.79 -5.18
C LEU A 24 -1.90 -1.27 -6.51
N ILE A 25 -2.60 -2.19 -7.16
CA ILE A 25 -2.24 -2.78 -8.45
C ILE A 25 -3.37 -2.48 -9.43
N ASP A 26 -3.08 -1.73 -10.49
CA ASP A 26 -4.03 -1.40 -11.58
C ASP A 26 -5.33 -0.72 -11.13
N VAL A 27 -5.27 0.01 -10.02
CA VAL A 27 -6.39 0.79 -9.47
C VAL A 27 -5.93 2.20 -9.10
N ASP A 28 -6.91 3.07 -8.88
CA ASP A 28 -6.68 4.40 -8.32
C ASP A 28 -6.64 4.37 -6.79
N LEU A 29 -6.30 5.51 -6.19
CA LEU A 29 -6.33 5.66 -4.74
C LEU A 29 -7.78 5.44 -4.23
N PRO A 30 -7.96 4.74 -3.09
CA PRO A 30 -9.27 4.58 -2.47
C PRO A 30 -9.75 5.90 -1.83
N PRO A 31 -11.00 5.98 -1.37
CA PRO A 31 -11.46 7.07 -0.49
C PRO A 31 -10.54 7.23 0.74
N MET A 32 -10.25 8.47 1.12
CA MET A 32 -9.29 8.77 2.22
C MET A 32 -9.90 8.69 3.62
N ASP A 33 -11.19 8.42 3.71
CA ASP A 33 -12.01 8.38 4.93
C ASP A 33 -12.61 7.00 5.20
N GLN A 34 -12.20 5.99 4.42
CA GLN A 34 -12.67 4.61 4.54
C GLN A 34 -11.48 3.65 4.67
N GLU A 35 -11.78 2.42 5.07
CA GLU A 35 -10.78 1.35 5.08
C GLU A 35 -10.26 1.11 3.65
N ILE A 36 -8.95 0.98 3.52
CA ILE A 36 -8.32 0.52 2.28
C ILE A 36 -8.76 -0.93 2.05
N PRO A 37 -9.30 -1.28 0.87
CA PRO A 37 -9.69 -2.65 0.57
C PRO A 37 -8.52 -3.63 0.71
N SER A 38 -8.84 -4.90 0.94
CA SER A 38 -7.86 -5.99 0.93
C SER A 38 -8.33 -7.07 -0.03
N ASP A 39 -7.86 -6.99 -1.27
CA ASP A 39 -8.23 -7.90 -2.35
C ASP A 39 -7.05 -8.12 -3.32
N ARG A 40 -7.31 -8.68 -4.51
CA ARG A 40 -6.25 -8.99 -5.48
C ARG A 40 -5.55 -7.75 -6.06
N ASN A 41 -6.21 -6.60 -6.03
CA ASN A 41 -5.70 -5.32 -6.50
C ASN A 41 -5.23 -4.42 -5.35
N HIS A 42 -5.50 -4.79 -4.10
CA HIS A 42 -5.11 -4.08 -2.89
C HIS A 42 -4.41 -5.05 -1.94
N LEU A 43 -3.11 -5.25 -2.14
CA LEU A 43 -2.35 -6.18 -1.31
C LEU A 43 -2.06 -5.56 0.05
N HIS A 44 -2.43 -6.28 1.11
CA HIS A 44 -2.32 -5.84 2.49
C HIS A 44 -1.03 -6.35 3.14
N PHE A 45 -0.21 -5.43 3.66
CA PHE A 45 1.03 -5.72 4.41
C PHE A 45 0.85 -5.36 5.89
N GLY A 46 -0.13 -6.00 6.52
CA GLY A 46 -0.58 -5.68 7.86
C GLY A 46 0.30 -6.21 9.00
N ALA A 47 1.34 -7.00 8.74
CA ALA A 47 2.30 -7.42 9.76
C ALA A 47 3.44 -6.40 9.92
N GLY A 48 3.42 -5.32 9.15
CA GLY A 48 4.47 -4.31 9.14
C GLY A 48 5.57 -4.62 8.14
N GLU A 49 5.26 -5.36 7.08
CA GLU A 49 6.21 -5.72 6.03
C GLU A 49 6.71 -4.45 5.32
N THR A 50 8.02 -4.43 5.07
CA THR A 50 8.71 -3.32 4.41
C THR A 50 9.11 -3.66 2.98
N ASP A 51 8.90 -4.90 2.55
CA ASP A 51 9.16 -5.38 1.20
C ASP A 51 8.25 -6.58 0.91
N ALA A 52 8.09 -6.88 -0.37
CA ALA A 52 7.30 -8.01 -0.84
C ALA A 52 7.79 -8.42 -2.22
N ARG A 53 7.62 -9.71 -2.53
CA ARG A 53 7.70 -10.22 -3.89
C ARG A 53 6.27 -10.42 -4.39
N ILE A 54 5.97 -9.85 -5.56
CA ILE A 54 4.67 -9.98 -6.22
C ILE A 54 4.88 -10.62 -7.60
N GLU A 55 3.89 -11.40 -8.04
CA GLU A 55 3.83 -11.93 -9.38
C GLU A 55 2.72 -11.22 -10.14
N LEU A 56 3.03 -10.77 -11.35
CA LEU A 56 2.11 -10.06 -12.22
C LEU A 56 2.10 -10.76 -13.57
N PRO A 57 0.94 -10.85 -14.24
CA PRO A 57 0.89 -11.39 -15.59
C PRO A 57 1.69 -10.50 -16.56
N PRO A 58 2.14 -11.03 -17.71
CA PRO A 58 2.76 -10.22 -18.74
C PRO A 58 1.82 -9.12 -19.23
N GLY A 59 2.30 -7.88 -19.29
CA GLY A 59 1.48 -6.71 -19.61
C GLY A 59 1.93 -5.44 -18.92
N LYS A 60 1.18 -4.36 -19.16
CA LYS A 60 1.38 -3.06 -18.52
C LYS A 60 0.61 -3.02 -17.21
N HIS A 61 1.29 -2.63 -16.13
CA HIS A 61 0.69 -2.50 -14.80
C HIS A 61 1.01 -1.14 -14.17
N THR A 62 0.14 -0.67 -13.30
CA THR A 62 0.41 0.46 -12.41
C THR A 62 0.51 -0.01 -10.97
N LEU A 63 1.47 0.56 -10.23
CA LEU A 63 1.70 0.25 -8.83
C LEU A 63 1.73 1.53 -8.02
N GLN A 64 1.10 1.52 -6.84
CA GLN A 64 1.13 2.63 -5.91
C GLN A 64 1.04 2.14 -4.47
N LEU A 65 1.86 2.69 -3.58
CA LEU A 65 1.77 2.42 -2.15
C LEU A 65 0.92 3.48 -1.47
N ILE A 66 0.14 3.06 -0.48
CA ILE A 66 -0.54 3.94 0.47
C ILE A 66 -0.36 3.39 1.89
N LEU A 67 -0.17 4.28 2.86
CA LEU A 67 -0.06 3.94 4.28
C LEU A 67 -1.43 4.06 4.94
N GLY A 68 -1.93 2.94 5.47
CA GLY A 68 -3.10 2.89 6.33
C GLY A 68 -2.70 2.95 7.80
N ASP A 69 -3.54 3.54 8.64
CA ASP A 69 -3.37 3.53 10.08
C ASP A 69 -3.67 2.14 10.69
N HIS A 70 -3.74 2.03 12.01
CA HIS A 70 -4.07 0.77 12.70
C HIS A 70 -5.42 0.15 12.29
N ASN A 71 -6.36 0.94 11.75
CA ASN A 71 -7.68 0.51 11.27
C ASN A 71 -7.76 0.45 9.73
N HIS A 72 -6.62 0.51 9.02
CA HIS A 72 -6.56 0.50 7.55
C HIS A 72 -7.09 1.77 6.90
N VAL A 73 -7.34 2.84 7.64
CA VAL A 73 -7.81 4.12 7.08
C VAL A 73 -6.60 4.96 6.68
N PRO A 74 -6.57 5.59 5.49
CA PRO A 74 -5.50 6.52 5.13
C PRO A 74 -5.32 7.63 6.15
N PHE A 75 -4.08 8.08 6.34
CA PHE A 75 -3.80 9.23 7.19
C PHE A 75 -4.40 10.54 6.64
N ALA A 76 -4.55 11.53 7.52
CA ALA A 76 -4.87 12.91 7.15
C ALA A 76 -3.77 13.85 7.67
N PRO A 77 -2.91 14.43 6.80
CA PRO A 77 -2.88 14.27 5.35
C PRO A 77 -2.46 12.85 4.91
N PRO A 78 -2.89 12.39 3.72
CA PRO A 78 -2.59 11.04 3.25
C PRO A 78 -1.12 10.85 2.91
N VAL A 79 -0.62 9.65 3.16
CA VAL A 79 0.76 9.24 2.88
C VAL A 79 0.72 8.13 1.83
N TYR A 80 1.09 8.48 0.60
CA TYR A 80 1.18 7.54 -0.52
C TYR A 80 2.38 7.86 -1.42
N SER A 81 2.83 6.87 -2.17
CA SER A 81 3.88 7.05 -3.18
C SER A 81 3.33 7.69 -4.45
N LYS A 82 4.23 8.17 -5.32
CA LYS A 82 3.87 8.38 -6.72
C LYS A 82 3.40 7.04 -7.32
N LYS A 83 2.38 7.10 -8.18
CA LYS A 83 2.00 5.97 -9.03
C LYS A 83 3.09 5.74 -10.06
N ILE A 84 3.55 4.49 -10.19
CA ILE A 84 4.50 4.09 -11.22
C ILE A 84 3.80 3.19 -12.24
N THR A 85 4.40 3.10 -13.42
CA THR A 85 3.98 2.17 -14.47
C THR A 85 5.14 1.25 -14.80
N ILE A 86 4.86 -0.04 -14.88
CA ILE A 86 5.82 -1.07 -15.28
C ILE A 86 5.25 -1.90 -16.42
N THR A 87 6.11 -2.57 -17.17
CA THR A 87 5.73 -3.57 -18.17
C THR A 87 6.43 -4.88 -17.85
N VAL A 88 5.64 -5.93 -17.58
CA VAL A 88 6.12 -7.29 -17.38
C VAL A 88 6.20 -7.97 -18.74
N GLN A 89 7.39 -8.42 -19.12
CA GLN A 89 7.60 -9.11 -20.40
C GLN A 89 7.09 -10.55 -20.32
N LYS A 90 6.68 -11.11 -21.46
CA LYS A 90 6.56 -12.56 -21.60
C LYS A 90 7.98 -13.12 -21.70
N ASP A 91 8.21 -14.25 -21.06
CA ASP A 91 9.42 -15.04 -21.28
C ASP A 91 9.51 -15.53 -22.73
#